data_AF-A0A8T3MSA4-F1
#
_entry.id   AF-A0A8T3MSA4-F1
#
_cell.length_a   1.000
_cell.length_b   1.000
_cell.length_c   1.000
_cell.angle_alpha   90.00
_cell.angle_beta   90.00
_cell.angle_gamma   90.00
#
_symmetry.space_group_name_H-M   'P 1'
#
loop_
_entity.id
_entity.type
_entity.pdbx_description
1 polymer ?
#
loop_
_entity_poly.entity_id
_entity_poly.type
_entity_poly.pdbx_seq_one_letter_code
_entity_poly.pdbx_strand_id
1 'polypeptide(L)'
;AAYALLPSATVVIVPRTEPVAPLSFAVTADPAATATDSAAGIVPAERIELAVETSDTFEATGKRVVETKAKGTVTFQSFDPGGPNTIPARSVIATEGGIQFRTTRSITLPAAQIVPEGNGAVIIPTRADVSVVAVKAGEAGNVPSNAITLVPRGENPTLTKVRNADPTEGGSRQEFPKVVQADIDAALTALQTALSEEFAARLADPSIAPAGTTLFAATAALGPTTTTVDPATFLDQEIATFELGLSAIGTVVAADPAPVTAIAEERLLGSVSAGRELVAGSVRIEVGEGSVSGGEVRFPVTASAMQVGTLDPVALEALILGKPVDEARRLLAGFGDVELTVWPDWVTTVPTLEARVEVRTERPIEVTTTTPSPAP
;
A
#
# COMPACT_ATOMS: atom_id res chain seq x y z
N ALA A 1 -24.95 -86.00 44.40
CA ALA A 1 -23.77 -85.15 44.17
C ALA A 1 -24.17 -83.72 44.49
N ALA A 2 -23.63 -83.13 45.56
CA ALA A 2 -23.78 -81.70 45.79
C ALA A 2 -22.84 -81.00 44.80
N TYR A 3 -23.40 -80.32 43.79
CA TYR A 3 -22.61 -79.41 42.97
C TYR A 3 -22.17 -78.27 43.88
N ALA A 4 -20.87 -78.19 44.17
CA ALA A 4 -20.30 -77.04 44.86
C ALA A 4 -20.38 -75.84 43.93
N LEU A 5 -21.46 -75.05 44.06
CA LEU A 5 -21.62 -73.78 43.37
C LEU A 5 -20.65 -72.79 44.01
N LEU A 6 -19.48 -72.67 43.39
CA LEU A 6 -18.47 -71.70 43.78
C LEU A 6 -18.94 -70.31 43.34
N PRO A 7 -19.00 -69.31 44.25
CA PRO A 7 -19.35 -67.95 43.90
C PRO A 7 -18.35 -67.31 42.91
N SER A 8 -18.83 -66.37 42.09
CA SER A 8 -17.99 -65.51 41.24
C SER A 8 -18.51 -64.08 41.24
N ALA A 9 -17.62 -63.12 40.96
CA ALA A 9 -17.99 -61.72 40.79
C ALA A 9 -17.37 -61.17 39.52
N THR A 10 -18.14 -60.37 38.78
CA THR A 10 -17.67 -59.59 37.64
C THR A 10 -17.91 -58.12 37.93
N VAL A 11 -16.87 -57.32 37.73
CA VAL A 11 -16.87 -55.88 37.96
C VAL A 11 -16.46 -55.20 36.68
N VAL A 12 -17.34 -54.33 36.18
CA VAL A 12 -17.04 -53.44 35.06
C VAL A 12 -17.02 -52.02 35.60
N ILE A 13 -15.91 -51.32 35.37
CA ILE A 13 -15.71 -49.94 35.82
C ILE A 13 -15.50 -49.08 34.59
N VAL A 14 -16.36 -48.07 34.42
CA VAL A 14 -16.18 -46.98 33.46
C VAL A 14 -15.64 -45.78 34.24
N PRO A 15 -14.34 -45.47 34.13
CA PRO A 15 -13.75 -44.43 34.95
C PRO A 15 -14.30 -43.04 34.61
N ARG A 16 -14.45 -42.20 35.63
CA ARG A 16 -15.00 -40.86 35.47
C ARG A 16 -14.03 -39.98 34.67
N THR A 17 -14.55 -39.26 33.68
CA THR A 17 -13.79 -38.27 32.92
C THR A 17 -13.79 -36.93 33.63
N GLU A 18 -12.66 -36.23 33.56
CA GLU A 18 -12.47 -34.89 34.12
C GLU A 18 -11.86 -33.99 33.03
N PRO A 19 -12.24 -32.71 32.93
CA PRO A 19 -11.59 -31.80 32.01
C PRO A 19 -10.15 -31.55 32.43
N VAL A 20 -9.23 -31.56 31.46
CA VAL A 20 -7.90 -30.96 31.63
C VAL A 20 -8.09 -29.45 31.77
N ALA A 21 -7.28 -28.78 32.61
CA ALA A 21 -7.35 -27.33 32.74
C ALA A 21 -7.20 -26.65 31.36
N PRO A 22 -8.05 -25.66 31.02
CA PRO A 22 -7.98 -25.00 29.72
C PRO A 22 -6.60 -24.39 29.50
N LEU A 23 -5.98 -24.72 28.37
CA LEU A 23 -4.71 -24.15 27.96
C LEU A 23 -4.96 -23.04 26.96
N SER A 24 -4.59 -21.81 27.33
CA SER A 24 -4.55 -20.68 26.42
C SER A 24 -3.14 -20.12 26.36
N PHE A 25 -2.59 -20.05 25.16
CA PHE A 25 -1.26 -19.48 24.90
C PHE A 25 -1.18 -18.94 23.48
N ALA A 26 -0.09 -18.24 23.16
CA ALA A 26 0.18 -17.78 21.80
C ALA A 26 1.39 -18.53 21.24
N VAL A 27 1.31 -18.89 19.96
CA VAL A 27 2.44 -19.39 19.18
C VAL A 27 2.89 -18.29 18.24
N THR A 28 4.20 -18.04 18.19
CA THR A 28 4.79 -16.98 17.38
C THR A 28 5.42 -17.58 16.15
N ALA A 29 5.00 -17.15 14.96
CA ALA A 29 5.68 -17.44 13.71
C ALA A 29 6.73 -16.37 13.45
N ASP A 30 8.00 -16.78 13.52
CA ASP A 30 9.17 -15.91 13.40
C ASP A 30 9.89 -16.19 12.06
N PRO A 31 10.03 -15.18 11.18
CA PRO A 31 10.79 -15.31 9.94
C PRO A 31 12.30 -15.55 10.13
N ALA A 32 12.84 -15.31 11.33
CA ALA A 32 14.24 -15.58 11.67
C ALA A 32 14.45 -17.01 12.21
N ALA A 33 13.39 -17.70 12.62
CA ALA A 33 13.48 -19.07 13.12
C ALA A 33 13.62 -20.04 11.95
N THR A 34 14.61 -20.94 12.03
CA THR A 34 14.86 -21.97 11.00
C THR A 34 14.22 -23.32 11.33
N ALA A 35 13.72 -23.49 12.55
CA ALA A 35 13.11 -24.72 13.04
C ALA A 35 12.07 -24.41 14.11
N THR A 36 11.13 -25.34 14.30
CA THR A 36 10.12 -25.25 15.36
C THR A 36 10.73 -25.43 16.74
N ASP A 37 10.41 -24.54 17.67
CA ASP A 37 10.71 -24.64 19.09
C ASP A 37 9.40 -24.76 19.89
N SER A 38 9.04 -26.00 20.25
CA SER A 38 7.82 -26.29 21.02
C SER A 38 7.83 -25.65 22.42
N ALA A 39 9.01 -25.55 23.05
CA ALA A 39 9.14 -25.02 24.41
C ALA A 39 8.91 -23.51 24.43
N ALA A 40 9.53 -22.77 23.50
CA ALA A 40 9.30 -21.34 23.33
C ALA A 40 7.96 -21.03 22.64
N GLY A 41 7.38 -21.99 21.91
CA GLY A 41 6.18 -21.78 21.11
C GLY A 41 6.47 -20.95 19.87
N ILE A 42 7.60 -21.24 19.21
CA ILE A 42 8.05 -20.55 18.00
C ILE A 42 7.96 -21.51 16.82
N VAL A 43 7.37 -21.06 15.72
CA VAL A 43 7.33 -21.77 14.43
C VAL A 43 8.06 -20.94 13.38
N PRO A 44 8.73 -21.57 12.40
CA PRO A 44 9.36 -20.84 11.30
C PRO A 44 8.30 -20.16 10.43
N ALA A 45 8.57 -18.93 10.03
CA ALA A 45 7.81 -18.22 9.00
C ALA A 45 8.72 -17.96 7.78
N GLU A 46 8.12 -17.79 6.62
CA GLU A 46 8.85 -17.48 5.39
C GLU A 46 8.61 -16.02 5.00
N ARG A 47 9.70 -15.29 4.72
CA ARG A 47 9.61 -13.96 4.12
C ARG A 47 9.66 -14.10 2.61
N ILE A 48 8.59 -13.69 1.95
CA ILE A 48 8.47 -13.70 0.50
C ILE A 48 8.81 -12.33 -0.03
N GLU A 49 9.69 -12.30 -1.02
CA GLU A 49 10.04 -11.09 -1.76
C GLU A 49 9.18 -10.98 -3.02
N LEU A 50 8.56 -9.83 -3.21
CA LEU A 50 7.70 -9.51 -4.33
C LEU A 50 8.32 -8.33 -5.08
N ALA A 51 8.91 -8.61 -6.24
CA ALA A 51 9.37 -7.56 -7.13
C ALA A 51 8.16 -6.92 -7.84
N VAL A 52 8.09 -5.59 -7.78
CA VAL A 52 7.07 -4.79 -8.47
C VAL A 52 7.75 -3.66 -9.22
N GLU A 53 7.25 -3.37 -10.41
CA GLU A 53 7.75 -2.30 -11.26
C GLU A 53 6.61 -1.62 -12.01
N THR A 54 6.79 -0.34 -12.30
CA THR A 54 5.87 0.45 -13.11
C THR A 54 6.65 1.47 -13.92
N SER A 55 6.14 1.82 -15.10
CA SER A 55 6.75 2.79 -16.00
C SER A 55 5.67 3.53 -16.75
N ASP A 56 5.88 4.82 -16.96
CA ASP A 56 4.96 5.65 -17.73
C ASP A 56 5.70 6.77 -18.48
N THR A 57 5.01 7.39 -19.43
CA THR A 57 5.47 8.54 -20.19
C THR A 57 4.78 9.81 -19.71
N PHE A 58 5.57 10.82 -19.38
CA PHE A 58 5.11 12.10 -18.84
C PHE A 58 5.36 13.24 -19.82
N GLU A 59 4.46 14.22 -19.86
CA GLU A 59 4.60 15.42 -20.68
C GLU A 59 5.39 16.52 -19.95
N ALA A 60 6.28 17.21 -20.66
CA ALA A 60 6.98 18.38 -20.17
C ALA A 60 6.07 19.60 -20.21
N THR A 61 5.82 20.23 -19.07
CA THR A 61 4.93 21.41 -18.99
C THR A 61 5.70 22.73 -19.08
N GLY A 62 6.99 22.70 -18.75
CA GLY A 62 7.87 23.85 -18.88
C GLY A 62 8.15 24.23 -20.33
N LYS A 63 8.54 25.49 -20.53
CA LYS A 63 8.84 26.04 -21.85
C LYS A 63 10.01 26.99 -21.79
N ARG A 64 10.94 26.87 -22.74
CA ARG A 64 11.90 27.92 -23.06
C ARG A 64 11.34 28.76 -24.22
N VAL A 65 11.18 30.05 -24.00
CA VAL A 65 10.67 30.99 -25.01
C VAL A 65 11.83 31.80 -25.58
N VAL A 66 11.99 31.79 -26.90
CA VAL A 66 12.91 32.65 -27.63
C VAL A 66 12.10 33.67 -28.41
N GLU A 67 12.34 34.95 -28.13
CA GLU A 67 11.66 36.03 -28.82
C GLU A 67 12.64 36.99 -29.48
N THR A 68 12.29 37.45 -30.69
CA THR A 68 13.01 38.52 -31.37
C THR A 68 12.11 39.75 -31.50
N LYS A 69 12.73 40.93 -31.52
CA LYS A 69 12.01 42.21 -31.67
C LYS A 69 11.93 42.57 -33.14
N ALA A 70 10.73 42.96 -33.57
CA ALA A 70 10.53 43.50 -34.91
C ALA A 70 11.32 44.80 -35.09
N LYS A 71 11.83 44.98 -36.31
CA LYS A 71 12.57 46.14 -36.75
C LYS A 71 11.94 46.67 -38.03
N GLY A 72 12.13 47.96 -38.26
CA GLY A 72 11.73 48.58 -39.52
C GLY A 72 12.21 50.02 -39.57
N THR A 73 11.66 50.78 -40.51
CA THR A 73 12.00 52.18 -40.72
C THR A 73 10.71 53.00 -40.73
N VAL A 74 10.75 54.16 -40.09
CA VAL A 74 9.67 55.15 -40.14
C VAL A 74 10.16 56.45 -40.74
N THR A 75 9.28 57.08 -41.49
CA THR A 75 9.46 58.43 -42.03
C THR A 75 8.68 59.39 -41.14
N PHE A 76 9.39 60.32 -40.54
CA PHE A 76 8.79 61.49 -39.91
C PHE A 76 8.60 62.60 -40.94
N GLN A 77 7.52 63.36 -40.81
CA GLN A 77 7.22 64.52 -41.63
C GLN A 77 6.95 65.71 -40.71
N SER A 78 7.59 66.86 -40.98
CA SER A 78 7.30 68.11 -40.29
C SER A 78 6.55 69.07 -41.21
N PHE A 79 5.43 69.59 -40.73
CA PHE A 79 4.60 70.63 -41.34
C PHE A 79 4.77 71.98 -40.63
N ASP A 80 5.70 72.09 -39.68
CA ASP A 80 5.95 73.32 -38.92
C ASP A 80 6.95 74.24 -39.65
N PRO A 81 6.56 75.43 -40.12
CA PRO A 81 7.47 76.41 -40.71
C PRO A 81 8.22 77.24 -39.66
N GLY A 82 7.87 77.14 -38.37
CA GLY A 82 8.40 77.96 -37.28
C GLY A 82 9.83 77.61 -36.85
N GLY A 83 10.35 76.44 -37.24
CA GLY A 83 11.73 76.06 -36.94
C GLY A 83 12.00 74.55 -37.13
N PRO A 84 13.27 74.12 -37.02
CA PRO A 84 13.60 72.71 -37.02
C PRO A 84 13.13 72.03 -35.73
N ASN A 85 12.66 70.80 -35.84
CA ASN A 85 12.28 69.94 -34.72
C ASN A 85 13.23 68.75 -34.61
N THR A 86 13.63 68.35 -33.40
CA THR A 86 14.52 67.19 -33.19
C THR A 86 13.78 66.09 -32.45
N ILE A 87 13.70 64.91 -33.06
CA ILE A 87 13.19 63.70 -32.42
C ILE A 87 14.37 62.98 -31.76
N PRO A 88 14.41 62.85 -30.42
CA PRO A 88 15.49 62.15 -29.74
C PRO A 88 15.56 60.66 -30.08
N ALA A 89 16.71 60.04 -29.85
CA ALA A 89 16.83 58.59 -29.84
C ALA A 89 15.94 57.99 -28.73
N ARG A 90 15.46 56.76 -28.93
CA ARG A 90 14.57 56.03 -28.01
C ARG A 90 13.19 56.68 -27.82
N SER A 91 12.84 57.67 -28.65
CA SER A 91 11.48 58.22 -28.70
C SER A 91 10.48 57.12 -29.04
N VAL A 92 9.37 57.07 -28.31
CA VAL A 92 8.36 56.02 -28.46
C VAL A 92 7.29 56.47 -29.43
N ILE A 93 7.13 55.74 -30.53
CA ILE A 93 6.03 55.87 -31.48
C ILE A 93 5.13 54.64 -31.36
N ALA A 94 3.90 54.73 -31.86
CA ALA A 94 2.97 53.61 -31.77
C ALA A 94 2.03 53.49 -32.97
N THR A 95 1.44 52.31 -33.11
CA THR A 95 0.22 52.12 -33.90
C THR A 95 -1.01 52.57 -33.11
N GLU A 96 -2.13 52.81 -33.79
CA GLU A 96 -3.41 53.08 -33.12
C GLU A 96 -3.85 51.93 -32.19
N GLY A 97 -3.49 50.70 -32.53
CA GLY A 97 -3.69 49.50 -31.71
C GLY A 97 -2.74 49.39 -30.49
N GLY A 98 -1.89 50.38 -30.24
CA GLY A 98 -1.04 50.44 -29.05
C GLY A 98 0.28 49.66 -29.13
N ILE A 99 0.68 49.18 -30.32
CA ILE A 99 1.97 48.51 -30.52
C ILE A 99 3.06 49.59 -30.58
N GLN A 100 4.05 49.51 -29.70
CA GLN A 100 5.05 50.56 -29.51
C GLN A 100 6.40 50.22 -30.13
N PHE A 101 7.06 51.23 -30.69
CA PHE A 101 8.40 51.16 -31.25
C PHE A 101 9.27 52.30 -30.71
N ARG A 102 10.59 52.08 -30.66
CA ARG A 102 11.58 53.08 -30.27
C ARG A 102 12.48 53.44 -31.44
N THR A 103 12.73 54.73 -31.63
CA THR A 103 13.76 55.21 -32.58
C THR A 103 15.14 54.74 -32.14
N THR A 104 15.97 54.29 -33.07
CA THR A 104 17.33 53.80 -32.76
C THR A 104 18.34 54.92 -32.61
N ARG A 105 18.09 56.07 -33.24
CA ARG A 105 18.92 57.27 -33.19
C ARG A 105 18.05 58.52 -33.17
N SER A 106 18.67 59.67 -32.89
CA SER A 106 18.02 60.96 -33.02
C SER A 106 18.01 61.41 -34.49
N ILE A 107 16.96 62.12 -34.88
CA ILE A 107 16.83 62.77 -36.19
C ILE A 107 16.38 64.21 -36.01
N THR A 108 16.81 65.08 -36.94
CA THR A 108 16.37 66.48 -37.00
C THR A 108 15.53 66.68 -38.25
N LEU A 109 14.29 67.13 -38.06
CA LEU A 109 13.37 67.55 -39.10
C LEU A 109 13.56 69.05 -39.34
N PRO A 110 14.00 69.49 -40.52
CA PRO A 110 14.07 70.91 -40.84
C PRO A 110 12.67 71.55 -40.88
N ALA A 111 12.62 72.88 -40.79
CA ALA A 111 11.35 73.62 -40.93
C ALA A 111 10.68 73.34 -42.29
N ALA A 112 9.35 73.26 -42.28
CA ALA A 112 8.56 73.11 -43.50
C ALA A 112 8.70 74.33 -44.41
N GLN A 113 8.67 74.11 -45.73
CA GLN A 113 8.78 75.21 -46.69
C GLN A 113 7.42 75.78 -47.01
N ILE A 114 7.30 77.10 -46.99
CA ILE A 114 6.09 77.81 -47.45
C ILE A 114 6.35 78.29 -48.88
N VAL A 115 5.57 77.78 -49.84
CA VAL A 115 5.67 78.17 -51.25
C VAL A 115 4.38 78.90 -51.65
N PRO A 116 4.46 80.09 -52.28
CA PRO A 116 3.29 80.77 -52.82
C PRO A 116 2.60 79.94 -53.91
N GLU A 117 1.27 79.79 -53.83
CA GLU A 117 0.47 79.13 -54.87
C GLU A 117 -0.85 79.90 -55.08
N GLY A 118 -0.98 80.55 -56.25
CA GLY A 118 -2.13 81.41 -56.55
C GLY A 118 -2.28 82.58 -55.56
N ASN A 119 -3.48 82.74 -54.99
CA ASN A 119 -3.76 83.73 -53.94
C ASN A 119 -3.50 83.19 -52.51
N GLY A 120 -2.83 82.05 -52.37
CA GLY A 120 -2.55 81.39 -51.10
C GLY A 120 -1.10 80.92 -50.95
N ALA A 121 -0.85 80.09 -49.94
CA ALA A 121 0.44 79.48 -49.69
C ALA A 121 0.27 77.99 -49.35
N VAL A 122 1.18 77.16 -49.86
CA VAL A 122 1.23 75.72 -49.57
C VAL A 122 2.43 75.39 -48.72
N ILE A 123 2.21 74.53 -47.73
CA ILE A 123 3.25 73.99 -46.85
C ILE A 123 3.76 72.69 -47.46
N ILE A 124 5.04 72.69 -47.86
CA ILE A 124 5.75 71.49 -48.30
C ILE A 124 6.45 70.87 -47.07
N PRO A 125 6.04 69.67 -46.62
CA PRO A 125 6.61 69.06 -45.44
C PRO A 125 8.02 68.53 -45.73
N THR A 126 8.90 68.70 -44.75
CA THR A 126 10.22 68.04 -44.75
C THR A 126 10.07 66.61 -44.24
N ARG A 127 11.02 65.74 -44.58
CA ARG A 127 10.99 64.32 -44.18
C ARG A 127 12.34 63.88 -43.64
N ALA A 128 12.33 62.96 -42.68
CA ALA A 128 13.52 62.26 -42.25
C ALA A 128 13.18 60.81 -41.83
N ASP A 129 14.06 59.89 -42.21
CA ASP A 129 13.89 58.46 -41.94
C ASP A 129 14.74 58.02 -40.75
N VAL A 130 14.16 57.17 -39.90
CA VAL A 130 14.81 56.58 -38.75
C VAL A 130 14.41 55.14 -38.57
N SER A 131 15.39 54.29 -38.27
CA SER A 131 15.13 52.91 -37.92
C SER A 131 14.48 52.81 -36.54
N VAL A 132 13.61 51.83 -36.39
CA VAL A 132 12.85 51.60 -35.18
C VAL A 132 12.93 50.13 -34.76
N VAL A 133 12.79 49.90 -33.47
CA VAL A 133 12.72 48.55 -32.88
C VAL A 133 11.51 48.47 -31.98
N ALA A 134 10.74 47.40 -32.09
CA ALA A 134 9.58 47.15 -31.23
C ALA A 134 9.98 47.16 -29.75
N VAL A 135 9.12 47.72 -28.90
CA VAL A 135 9.38 47.77 -27.45
C VAL A 135 9.31 46.37 -26.85
N LYS A 136 8.24 45.63 -27.16
CA LYS A 136 8.04 44.23 -26.80
C LYS A 136 8.56 43.32 -27.91
N ALA A 137 9.14 42.18 -27.53
CA ALA A 137 9.50 41.13 -28.48
C ALA A 137 8.24 40.32 -28.87
N GLY A 138 8.36 39.51 -29.92
CA GLY A 138 7.26 38.69 -30.41
C GLY A 138 6.65 39.19 -31.73
N GLU A 139 5.78 38.36 -32.30
CA GLU A 139 5.18 38.53 -33.63
C GLU A 139 4.27 39.75 -33.72
N ALA A 140 3.67 40.18 -32.60
CA ALA A 140 2.84 41.38 -32.54
C ALA A 140 3.60 42.66 -32.93
N GLY A 141 4.94 42.64 -32.90
CA GLY A 141 5.76 43.75 -33.40
C GLY A 141 5.80 43.86 -34.93
N ASN A 142 5.35 42.84 -35.68
CA ASN A 142 5.30 42.86 -37.13
C ASN A 142 4.00 43.54 -37.58
N VAL A 143 4.08 44.82 -37.92
CA VAL A 143 2.91 45.63 -38.31
C VAL A 143 2.97 45.94 -39.80
N PRO A 144 1.82 46.01 -40.49
CA PRO A 144 1.80 46.30 -41.92
C PRO A 144 2.32 47.72 -42.21
N SER A 145 2.63 47.98 -43.47
CA SER A 145 2.91 49.34 -43.95
C SER A 145 1.85 50.34 -43.50
N ASN A 146 2.26 51.55 -43.13
CA ASN A 146 1.44 52.66 -42.67
C ASN A 146 0.66 52.43 -41.36
N ALA A 147 0.99 51.40 -40.58
CA ALA A 147 0.35 51.14 -39.29
C ALA A 147 0.86 52.03 -38.15
N ILE A 148 2.12 52.49 -38.21
CA ILE A 148 2.74 53.31 -37.15
C ILE A 148 2.41 54.78 -37.39
N THR A 149 1.38 55.30 -36.75
CA THR A 149 0.86 56.66 -37.00
C THR A 149 0.97 57.60 -35.81
N LEU A 150 1.16 57.09 -34.60
CA LEU A 150 1.21 57.89 -33.38
C LEU A 150 2.63 58.40 -33.11
N VAL A 151 2.77 59.72 -33.06
CA VAL A 151 4.03 60.42 -32.76
C VAL A 151 4.41 60.34 -31.27
N PRO A 152 5.68 60.61 -30.91
CA PRO A 152 6.12 60.61 -29.52
C PRO A 152 5.35 61.58 -28.62
N ARG A 153 5.23 61.24 -27.34
CA ARG A 153 4.64 62.16 -26.34
C ARG A 153 5.47 63.46 -26.29
N GLY A 154 4.77 64.59 -26.40
CA GLY A 154 5.39 65.93 -26.48
C GLY A 154 5.45 66.49 -27.90
N GLU A 155 5.27 65.66 -28.92
CA GLU A 155 5.10 66.11 -30.30
C GLU A 155 3.66 66.55 -30.57
N ASN A 156 3.47 67.54 -31.45
CA ASN A 156 2.15 67.93 -31.92
C ASN A 156 1.76 67.07 -33.13
N PRO A 157 0.76 66.17 -33.04
CA PRO A 157 0.38 65.27 -34.12
C PRO A 157 -0.22 65.98 -35.36
N THR A 158 -0.60 67.24 -35.23
CA THR A 158 -1.05 68.08 -36.35
C THR A 158 0.12 68.60 -37.18
N LEU A 159 1.27 68.85 -36.53
CA LEU A 159 2.47 69.43 -37.15
C LEU A 159 3.53 68.38 -37.48
N THR A 160 3.62 67.31 -36.69
CA THR A 160 4.52 66.18 -36.91
C THR A 160 3.69 64.95 -37.24
N LYS A 161 4.02 64.27 -38.35
CA LYS A 161 3.42 62.97 -38.70
C LYS A 161 4.50 61.91 -38.77
N VAL A 162 4.15 60.66 -38.46
CA VAL A 162 5.02 59.50 -38.62
C VAL A 162 4.27 58.42 -39.40
N ARG A 163 4.99 57.70 -40.27
CA ARG A 163 4.51 56.47 -40.89
C ARG A 163 5.66 55.52 -41.17
N ASN A 164 5.41 54.21 -41.13
CA ASN A 164 6.29 53.23 -41.75
C ASN A 164 5.88 53.03 -43.21
N ALA A 165 6.78 53.23 -44.16
CA ALA A 165 6.46 52.96 -45.57
C ALA A 165 6.37 51.44 -45.83
N ASP A 166 7.30 50.69 -45.27
CA ASP A 166 7.37 49.24 -45.34
C ASP A 166 6.86 48.60 -44.03
N PRO A 167 6.40 47.34 -44.04
CA PRO A 167 6.08 46.62 -42.81
C PRO A 167 7.29 46.53 -41.88
N THR A 168 7.03 46.37 -40.58
CA THR A 168 8.07 45.96 -39.64
C THR A 168 8.15 44.43 -39.62
N GLU A 169 9.37 43.90 -39.52
CA GLU A 169 9.63 42.48 -39.65
C GLU A 169 10.65 41.99 -38.61
N GLY A 170 10.77 40.67 -38.47
CA GLY A 170 11.74 40.04 -37.59
C GLY A 170 11.29 39.93 -36.12
N GLY A 171 10.03 40.27 -35.81
CA GLY A 171 9.39 39.85 -34.56
C GLY A 171 9.03 38.37 -34.64
N SER A 172 9.49 37.55 -33.70
CA SER A 172 9.17 36.12 -33.65
C SER A 172 9.06 35.65 -32.21
N ARG A 173 8.33 34.56 -31.99
CA ARG A 173 8.24 33.86 -30.71
C ARG A 173 8.26 32.37 -30.97
N GLN A 174 9.29 31.69 -30.47
CA GLN A 174 9.42 30.23 -30.55
C GLN A 174 9.38 29.67 -29.13
N GLU A 175 8.58 28.64 -28.93
CA GLU A 175 8.49 27.91 -27.66
C GLU A 175 9.09 26.52 -27.85
N PHE A 176 9.96 26.13 -26.93
CA PHE A 176 10.56 24.81 -26.89
C PHE A 176 10.11 24.15 -25.58
N PRO A 177 9.44 22.98 -25.62
CA PRO A 177 9.05 22.27 -24.41
C PRO A 177 10.31 21.92 -23.62
N LYS A 178 10.20 21.97 -22.31
CA LYS A 178 11.34 21.81 -21.41
C LYS A 178 10.86 21.20 -20.11
N VAL A 179 11.50 20.12 -19.68
CA VAL A 179 11.17 19.47 -18.41
C VAL A 179 11.57 20.39 -17.26
N VAL A 180 10.63 20.62 -16.34
CA VAL A 180 10.86 21.36 -15.09
C VAL A 180 10.76 20.43 -13.88
N GLN A 181 11.28 20.87 -12.74
CA GLN A 181 11.24 20.08 -11.50
C GLN A 181 9.82 19.61 -11.14
N ALA A 182 8.82 20.46 -11.37
CA ALA A 182 7.42 20.12 -11.10
C ALA A 182 6.92 18.92 -11.92
N ASP A 183 7.43 18.72 -13.14
CA ASP A 183 7.06 17.57 -13.99
C ASP A 183 7.65 16.28 -13.41
N ILE A 184 8.91 16.33 -12.96
CA ILE A 184 9.61 15.20 -12.34
C ILE A 184 8.93 14.79 -11.03
N ASP A 185 8.61 15.77 -10.16
CA ASP A 185 7.97 15.51 -8.87
C ASP A 185 6.56 14.91 -9.05
N ALA A 186 5.81 15.42 -10.04
CA ALA A 186 4.51 14.88 -10.40
C ALA A 186 4.62 13.45 -10.95
N ALA A 187 5.58 13.19 -11.83
CA ALA A 187 5.85 11.86 -12.38
C ALA A 187 6.19 10.84 -11.28
N LEU A 188 7.08 11.20 -10.36
CA LEU A 188 7.44 10.34 -9.22
C LEU A 188 6.25 10.06 -8.30
N THR A 189 5.39 11.06 -8.06
CA THR A 189 4.18 10.88 -7.25
C THR A 189 3.19 9.93 -7.90
N ALA A 190 2.98 10.06 -9.23
CA ALA A 190 2.14 9.18 -10.01
C ALA A 190 2.67 7.74 -10.01
N LEU A 191 3.96 7.55 -10.27
CA LEU A 191 4.61 6.24 -10.24
C LEU A 191 4.57 5.60 -8.85
N GLN A 192 4.76 6.38 -7.78
CA GLN A 192 4.68 5.86 -6.41
C GLN A 192 3.28 5.34 -6.09
N THR A 193 2.24 6.02 -6.59
CA THR A 193 0.84 5.59 -6.44
C THR A 193 0.61 4.30 -7.22
N ALA A 194 0.97 4.27 -8.51
CA ALA A 194 0.84 3.08 -9.36
C ALA A 194 1.60 1.87 -8.80
N LEU A 195 2.82 2.07 -8.27
CA LEU A 195 3.62 1.01 -7.66
C LEU A 195 2.95 0.46 -6.40
N SER A 196 2.32 1.31 -5.59
CA SER A 196 1.59 0.87 -4.40
C SER A 196 0.33 0.07 -4.73
N GLU A 197 -0.37 0.44 -5.80
CA GLU A 197 -1.52 -0.29 -6.32
C GLU A 197 -1.12 -1.66 -6.88
N GLU A 198 -0.02 -1.72 -7.65
CA GLU A 198 0.53 -2.97 -8.16
C GLU A 198 0.97 -3.90 -7.01
N PHE A 199 1.62 -3.37 -5.98
CA PHE A 199 1.98 -4.14 -4.81
C PHE A 199 0.75 -4.70 -4.07
N ALA A 200 -0.29 -3.89 -3.89
CA ALA A 200 -1.54 -4.34 -3.29
C ALA A 200 -2.24 -5.43 -4.13
N ALA A 201 -2.25 -5.28 -5.45
CA ALA A 201 -2.77 -6.27 -6.37
C ALA A 201 -1.99 -7.59 -6.28
N ARG A 202 -0.65 -7.50 -6.18
CA ARG A 202 0.21 -8.68 -6.04
C ARG A 202 0.02 -9.41 -4.71
N LEU A 203 -0.24 -8.68 -3.62
CA LEU A 203 -0.58 -9.25 -2.32
C LEU A 203 -1.95 -9.96 -2.31
N ALA A 204 -2.88 -9.53 -3.14
CA ALA A 204 -4.20 -10.14 -3.28
C ALA A 204 -4.18 -11.43 -4.13
N ASP A 205 -3.07 -11.73 -4.81
CA ASP A 205 -2.93 -12.93 -5.63
C ASP A 205 -2.70 -14.16 -4.71
N PRO A 206 -3.61 -15.15 -4.68
CA PRO A 206 -3.42 -16.34 -3.84
C PRO A 206 -2.24 -17.21 -4.27
N SER A 207 -1.70 -17.03 -5.49
CA SER A 207 -0.59 -17.84 -6.00
C SER A 207 0.78 -17.47 -5.41
N ILE A 208 0.89 -16.33 -4.74
CA ILE A 208 2.15 -15.92 -4.09
C ILE A 208 2.41 -16.65 -2.77
N ALA A 209 1.40 -17.31 -2.18
CA ALA A 209 1.58 -18.13 -0.99
C ALA A 209 2.15 -19.52 -1.34
N PRO A 210 3.26 -19.95 -0.71
CA PRO A 210 3.72 -21.32 -0.77
C PRO A 210 2.62 -22.29 -0.32
N ALA A 211 2.60 -23.48 -0.92
CA ALA A 211 1.59 -24.50 -0.61
C ALA A 211 1.59 -24.83 0.89
N GLY A 212 0.42 -24.76 1.53
CA GLY A 212 0.25 -25.02 2.96
C GLY A 212 0.48 -23.82 3.88
N THR A 213 0.84 -22.66 3.33
CA THR A 213 1.04 -21.43 4.12
C THR A 213 -0.10 -20.43 3.94
N THR A 214 -0.29 -19.58 4.94
CA THR A 214 -1.19 -18.42 4.88
C THR A 214 -0.36 -17.15 4.85
N LEU A 215 -0.72 -16.24 3.94
CA LEU A 215 -0.10 -14.92 3.84
C LEU A 215 -0.70 -13.93 4.83
N PHE A 216 0.16 -13.15 5.48
CA PHE A 216 -0.24 -12.11 6.40
C PHE A 216 0.00 -10.75 5.77
N ALA A 217 -0.96 -10.26 4.99
CA ALA A 217 -0.85 -8.98 4.28
C ALA A 217 -0.55 -7.77 5.20
N ALA A 218 -0.91 -7.84 6.48
CA ALA A 218 -0.56 -6.82 7.47
C ALA A 218 0.95 -6.75 7.79
N THR A 219 1.73 -7.78 7.43
CA THR A 219 3.21 -7.75 7.48
C THR A 219 3.84 -7.18 6.22
N ALA A 220 3.03 -6.89 5.20
CA ALA A 220 3.55 -6.45 3.92
C ALA A 220 4.19 -5.06 4.05
N ALA A 221 5.43 -4.95 3.57
CA ALA A 221 6.18 -3.72 3.56
C ALA A 221 6.82 -3.55 2.19
N LEU A 222 6.65 -2.36 1.59
CA LEU A 222 7.36 -2.01 0.37
C LEU A 222 8.75 -1.49 0.72
N GLY A 223 9.78 -2.04 0.09
CA GLY A 223 11.16 -1.59 0.25
C GLY A 223 11.44 -0.22 -0.38
N PRO A 224 12.70 0.24 -0.30
CA PRO A 224 13.10 1.48 -0.97
C PRO A 224 12.88 1.35 -2.49
N THR A 225 12.43 2.45 -3.09
CA THR A 225 12.18 2.52 -4.53
C THR A 225 13.46 2.88 -5.27
N THR A 226 13.58 2.38 -6.49
CA THR A 226 14.67 2.69 -7.42
C THR A 226 14.07 3.12 -8.75
N THR A 227 14.61 4.19 -9.32
CA THR A 227 14.16 4.70 -10.61
C THR A 227 14.93 4.03 -11.75
N THR A 228 14.29 3.81 -12.89
CA THR A 228 14.93 3.21 -14.07
C THR A 228 16.04 4.09 -14.66
N VAL A 229 15.91 5.40 -14.48
CA VAL A 229 16.84 6.44 -14.88
C VAL A 229 16.91 7.49 -13.77
N ASP A 230 18.03 8.20 -13.65
CA ASP A 230 18.15 9.28 -12.68
C ASP A 230 17.25 10.46 -13.09
N PRO A 231 16.20 10.81 -12.32
CA PRO A 231 15.26 11.86 -12.70
C PRO A 231 15.91 13.23 -12.89
N ALA A 232 17.03 13.49 -12.18
CA ALA A 232 17.77 14.75 -12.32
C ALA A 232 18.34 14.94 -13.72
N THR A 233 18.54 13.86 -14.48
CA THR A 233 19.02 13.94 -15.86
C THR A 233 18.02 14.62 -16.80
N PHE A 234 16.71 14.53 -16.51
CA PHE A 234 15.68 15.16 -17.32
C PHE A 234 15.57 16.66 -17.09
N LEU A 235 16.03 17.17 -15.94
CA LEU A 235 15.89 18.57 -15.62
C LEU A 235 16.54 19.43 -16.70
N ASP A 236 15.79 20.43 -17.14
CA ASP A 236 16.17 21.35 -18.20
C ASP A 236 16.31 20.78 -19.61
N GLN A 237 16.03 19.49 -19.84
CA GLN A 237 16.03 18.92 -21.18
C GLN A 237 14.89 19.49 -22.04
N GLU A 238 15.22 19.81 -23.30
CA GLU A 238 14.27 20.32 -24.28
C GLU A 238 13.58 19.19 -25.05
N ILE A 239 12.77 18.43 -24.33
CA ILE A 239 11.99 17.31 -24.86
C ILE A 239 10.51 17.52 -24.52
N ALA A 240 9.61 17.01 -25.37
CA ALA A 240 8.17 17.14 -25.18
C ALA A 240 7.65 16.13 -24.14
N THR A 241 8.25 14.95 -24.08
CA THR A 241 7.89 13.88 -23.16
C THR A 241 9.15 13.19 -22.66
N PHE A 242 9.06 12.54 -21.51
CA PHE A 242 10.09 11.69 -20.95
C PHE A 242 9.48 10.43 -20.34
N GLU A 243 10.21 9.33 -20.41
CA GLU A 243 9.81 8.05 -19.83
C GLU A 243 10.53 7.87 -18.49
N LEU A 244 9.77 7.50 -17.46
CA LEU A 244 10.32 7.23 -16.14
C LEU A 244 9.65 5.99 -15.57
N GLY A 245 10.45 5.10 -14.99
CA GLY A 245 9.97 3.94 -14.27
C GLY A 245 10.47 3.91 -12.82
N LEU A 246 9.73 3.19 -12.01
CA LEU A 246 9.96 2.99 -10.59
C LEU A 246 9.82 1.50 -10.28
N SER A 247 10.77 0.94 -9.54
CA SER A 247 10.74 -0.45 -9.10
C SER A 247 11.06 -0.56 -7.61
N ALA A 248 10.51 -1.57 -6.95
CA ALA A 248 10.79 -1.88 -5.57
C ALA A 248 10.64 -3.39 -5.30
N ILE A 249 11.27 -3.83 -4.22
CA ILE A 249 11.08 -5.16 -3.67
C ILE A 249 10.23 -5.00 -2.42
N GLY A 250 9.01 -5.53 -2.46
CA GLY A 250 8.16 -5.67 -1.30
C GLY A 250 8.44 -6.98 -0.57
N THR A 251 8.16 -7.02 0.73
CA THR A 251 8.29 -8.22 1.55
C THR A 251 6.98 -8.51 2.25
N VAL A 252 6.58 -9.77 2.35
CA VAL A 252 5.43 -10.23 3.12
C VAL A 252 5.77 -11.55 3.83
N VAL A 253 5.18 -11.79 4.99
CA VAL A 253 5.38 -13.03 5.76
C VAL A 253 4.26 -14.02 5.44
N ALA A 254 4.66 -15.26 5.15
CA ALA A 254 3.80 -16.43 5.09
C ALA A 254 4.13 -17.36 6.25
N ALA A 255 3.11 -17.95 6.88
CA ALA A 255 3.30 -18.92 7.96
C ALA A 255 2.43 -20.15 7.76
N ASP A 256 2.98 -21.33 8.08
CA ASP A 256 2.25 -22.60 8.12
C ASP A 256 1.61 -22.77 9.51
N PRO A 257 0.26 -22.90 9.61
CA PRO A 257 -0.41 -23.16 10.87
C PRO A 257 -0.27 -24.62 11.35
N ALA A 258 0.11 -25.58 10.50
CA ALA A 258 0.13 -27.00 10.89
C ALA A 258 1.07 -27.32 12.08
N PRO A 259 2.30 -26.77 12.16
CA PRO A 259 3.15 -26.93 13.33
C PRO A 259 2.56 -26.36 14.63
N VAL A 260 1.69 -25.35 14.54
CA VAL A 260 1.03 -24.72 15.70
C VAL A 260 0.15 -25.74 16.44
N THR A 261 -0.59 -26.56 15.68
CA THR A 261 -1.43 -27.63 16.25
C THR A 261 -0.59 -28.68 16.97
N ALA A 262 0.54 -29.09 16.39
CA ALA A 262 1.43 -30.08 17.01
C ALA A 262 2.01 -29.59 18.34
N ILE A 263 2.43 -28.32 18.43
CA ILE A 263 2.89 -27.71 19.69
C ILE A 263 1.77 -27.73 20.75
N ALA A 264 0.52 -27.48 20.32
CA ALA A 264 -0.62 -27.48 21.22
C ALA A 264 -0.93 -28.87 21.78
N GLU A 265 -0.83 -29.91 20.96
CA GLU A 265 -0.97 -31.31 21.40
C GLU A 265 0.12 -31.68 22.42
N GLU A 266 1.38 -31.31 22.14
CA GLU A 266 2.51 -31.59 23.04
C GLU A 266 2.35 -30.91 24.41
N ARG A 267 1.94 -29.63 24.42
CA ARG A 267 1.67 -28.89 25.67
C ARG A 267 0.46 -29.43 26.44
N LEU A 268 -0.56 -29.90 25.72
CA LEU A 268 -1.74 -30.52 26.30
C LEU A 268 -1.40 -31.86 26.97
N LEU A 269 -0.59 -32.69 26.31
CA LEU A 269 -0.05 -33.93 26.88
C LEU A 269 0.78 -33.67 28.14
N GLY A 270 1.61 -32.62 28.12
CA GLY A 270 2.39 -32.20 29.30
C GLY A 270 1.55 -31.68 30.47
N SER A 271 0.28 -31.32 30.24
CA SER A 271 -0.63 -30.78 31.26
C SER A 271 -1.54 -31.85 31.88
N VAL A 272 -1.43 -33.10 31.44
CA VAL A 272 -2.15 -34.23 32.02
C VAL A 272 -1.65 -34.48 33.45
N SER A 273 -2.59 -34.64 34.39
CA SER A 273 -2.22 -34.87 35.79
C SER A 273 -1.57 -36.24 35.98
N ALA A 274 -0.60 -36.34 36.89
CA ALA A 274 0.07 -37.60 37.19
C ALA A 274 -0.94 -38.73 37.52
N GLY A 275 -0.74 -39.92 36.95
CA GLY A 275 -1.64 -41.07 37.12
C GLY A 275 -2.92 -41.03 36.27
N ARG A 276 -3.05 -40.08 35.34
CA ARG A 276 -4.16 -39.98 34.38
C ARG A 276 -3.69 -40.11 32.94
N GLU A 277 -4.62 -40.43 32.06
CA GLU A 277 -4.41 -40.51 30.61
C GLU A 277 -5.45 -39.65 29.88
N LEU A 278 -5.15 -39.18 28.67
CA LEU A 278 -6.11 -38.47 27.83
C LEU A 278 -7.19 -39.44 27.30
N VAL A 279 -8.43 -38.98 27.29
CA VAL A 279 -9.53 -39.70 26.65
C VAL A 279 -9.37 -39.59 25.14
N ALA A 280 -9.32 -40.74 24.46
CA ALA A 280 -9.19 -40.80 23.01
C ALA A 280 -10.32 -40.04 22.32
N GLY A 281 -9.97 -39.15 21.38
CA GLY A 281 -10.93 -38.33 20.63
C GLY A 281 -11.41 -37.06 21.35
N SER A 282 -11.00 -36.83 22.60
CA SER A 282 -11.43 -35.64 23.37
C SER A 282 -10.62 -34.37 23.11
N VAL A 283 -9.51 -34.46 22.37
CA VAL A 283 -8.64 -33.33 22.08
C VAL A 283 -9.33 -32.36 21.14
N ARG A 284 -9.49 -31.11 21.58
CA ARG A 284 -10.04 -29.99 20.82
C ARG A 284 -9.01 -28.88 20.83
N ILE A 285 -8.46 -28.55 19.66
CA ILE A 285 -7.51 -27.46 19.48
C ILE A 285 -8.12 -26.44 18.53
N GLU A 286 -8.22 -25.21 19.00
CA GLU A 286 -8.69 -24.07 18.23
C GLU A 286 -7.52 -23.10 18.04
N VAL A 287 -7.10 -22.93 16.80
CA VAL A 287 -6.11 -21.91 16.40
C VAL A 287 -6.89 -20.72 15.87
N GLY A 288 -6.83 -19.60 16.58
CA GLY A 288 -7.47 -18.36 16.14
C GLY A 288 -6.68 -17.67 15.02
N GLU A 289 -7.25 -16.60 14.49
CA GLU A 289 -6.61 -15.82 13.43
C GLU A 289 -5.26 -15.24 13.88
N GLY A 290 -4.25 -15.38 13.02
CA GLY A 290 -2.93 -14.83 13.26
C GLY A 290 -2.97 -13.30 13.25
N SER A 291 -2.41 -12.69 14.28
CA SER A 291 -2.28 -11.23 14.41
C SER A 291 -0.82 -10.81 14.29
N VAL A 292 -0.56 -9.69 13.60
CA VAL A 292 0.81 -9.21 13.41
C VAL A 292 1.22 -8.34 14.58
N SER A 293 2.41 -8.61 15.13
CA SER A 293 3.03 -7.77 16.16
C SER A 293 4.54 -7.71 15.93
N GLY A 294 5.07 -6.51 15.66
CA GLY A 294 6.52 -6.31 15.53
C GLY A 294 7.19 -7.01 14.32
N GLY A 295 6.42 -7.40 13.30
CA GLY A 295 6.92 -8.18 12.15
C GLY A 295 6.85 -9.70 12.32
N GLU A 296 6.40 -10.16 13.49
CA GLU A 296 6.07 -11.56 13.77
C GLU A 296 4.56 -11.77 13.67
N VAL A 297 4.14 -13.01 13.41
CA VAL A 297 2.71 -13.39 13.41
C VAL A 297 2.42 -14.20 14.67
N ARG A 298 1.43 -13.81 15.45
CA ARG A 298 1.00 -14.50 16.68
C ARG A 298 -0.33 -15.18 16.49
N PHE A 299 -0.35 -16.49 16.68
CA PHE A 299 -1.54 -17.32 16.67
C PHE A 299 -2.01 -17.56 18.10
N PRO A 300 -3.20 -17.05 18.49
CA PRO A 300 -3.81 -17.45 19.75
C PRO A 300 -4.28 -18.91 19.63
N VAL A 301 -3.92 -19.74 20.61
CA VAL A 301 -4.29 -21.16 20.63
C VAL A 301 -5.04 -21.46 21.92
N THR A 302 -6.19 -22.12 21.76
CA THR A 302 -6.95 -22.69 22.88
C THR A 302 -6.97 -24.20 22.71
N ALA A 303 -6.49 -24.93 23.71
CA ALA A 303 -6.50 -26.39 23.74
C ALA A 303 -7.31 -26.89 24.93
N SER A 304 -8.14 -27.89 24.69
CA SER A 304 -8.93 -28.58 25.72
C SER A 304 -8.98 -30.08 25.43
N ALA A 305 -9.05 -30.89 26.49
CA ALA A 305 -9.27 -32.32 26.42
C ALA A 305 -9.89 -32.84 27.71
N MET A 306 -10.35 -34.08 27.67
CA MET A 306 -10.75 -34.84 28.85
C MET A 306 -9.61 -35.78 29.24
N GLN A 307 -9.41 -35.94 30.54
CA GLN A 307 -8.52 -36.92 31.14
C GLN A 307 -9.30 -37.92 31.98
N VAL A 308 -8.76 -39.11 32.12
CA VAL A 308 -9.35 -40.21 32.89
C VAL A 308 -8.30 -40.81 33.82
N GLY A 309 -8.71 -41.22 35.02
CA GLY A 309 -7.84 -41.93 35.94
C GLY A 309 -7.35 -43.25 35.36
N THR A 310 -6.04 -43.50 35.44
CA THR A 310 -5.50 -44.82 35.12
C THR A 310 -5.90 -45.76 36.24
N LEU A 311 -6.75 -46.73 35.94
CA LEU A 311 -7.20 -47.72 36.90
C LEU A 311 -6.30 -48.95 36.83
N ASP A 312 -5.86 -49.44 37.99
CA ASP A 312 -5.17 -50.72 38.12
C ASP A 312 -6.19 -51.80 38.53
N PRO A 313 -6.58 -52.71 37.61
CA PRO A 313 -7.57 -53.74 37.90
C PRO A 313 -7.16 -54.65 39.07
N VAL A 314 -5.86 -54.90 39.25
CA VAL A 314 -5.34 -55.79 40.30
C VAL A 314 -5.48 -55.12 41.67
N ALA A 315 -5.15 -53.83 41.76
CA ALA A 315 -5.35 -53.06 42.99
C ALA A 315 -6.84 -52.91 43.35
N LEU A 316 -7.71 -52.73 42.34
CA LEU A 316 -9.15 -52.62 42.53
C LEU A 316 -9.79 -53.96 42.94
N GLU A 317 -9.31 -55.07 42.38
CA GLU A 317 -9.70 -56.42 42.79
C GLU A 317 -9.35 -56.66 44.27
N ALA A 318 -8.09 -56.41 44.66
CA ALA A 318 -7.64 -56.58 46.03
C ALA A 318 -8.44 -55.73 47.04
N LEU A 319 -8.92 -54.56 46.63
CA LEU A 319 -9.73 -53.66 47.48
C LEU A 319 -11.11 -54.24 47.84
N ILE A 320 -11.69 -55.06 46.96
CA ILE A 320 -13.07 -55.55 47.09
C ILE A 320 -13.19 -57.01 47.52
N LEU A 321 -12.11 -57.80 47.49
CA LEU A 321 -12.11 -59.21 47.89
C LEU A 321 -12.70 -59.38 49.30
N GLY A 322 -13.68 -60.30 49.42
CA GLY A 322 -14.32 -60.63 50.69
C GLY A 322 -15.23 -59.53 51.26
N LYS A 323 -15.44 -58.41 50.57
CA LYS A 323 -16.31 -57.33 51.05
C LYS A 323 -17.78 -57.56 50.66
N PRO A 324 -18.73 -57.09 51.48
CA PRO A 324 -20.14 -57.04 51.08
C PRO A 324 -20.31 -56.27 49.77
N VAL A 325 -21.22 -56.73 48.91
CA VAL A 325 -21.47 -56.12 47.58
C VAL A 325 -21.72 -54.61 47.66
N ASP A 326 -22.51 -54.16 48.64
CA ASP A 326 -22.79 -52.72 48.84
C ASP A 326 -21.59 -51.92 49.37
N GLU A 327 -20.68 -52.57 50.11
CA GLU A 327 -19.43 -51.95 50.53
C GLU A 327 -18.45 -51.86 49.37
N ALA A 328 -18.29 -52.94 48.60
CA ALA A 328 -17.47 -52.98 47.39
C ALA A 328 -17.94 -51.92 46.38
N ARG A 329 -19.25 -51.80 46.14
CA ARG A 329 -19.80 -50.77 45.24
C ARG A 329 -19.50 -49.35 45.73
N ARG A 330 -19.60 -49.09 47.04
CA ARG A 330 -19.26 -47.77 47.62
C ARG A 330 -17.77 -47.44 47.51
N LEU A 331 -16.89 -48.42 47.69
CA LEU A 331 -15.45 -48.24 47.53
C LEU A 331 -15.07 -47.96 46.08
N LEU A 332 -15.72 -48.63 45.13
CA LEU A 332 -15.45 -48.45 43.70
C LEU A 332 -16.11 -47.19 43.10
N ALA A 333 -17.18 -46.67 43.70
CA ALA A 333 -17.91 -45.49 43.21
C ALA A 333 -17.05 -44.21 43.13
N GLY A 334 -15.91 -44.17 43.83
CA GLY A 334 -14.93 -43.08 43.73
C GLY A 334 -14.14 -43.09 42.42
N PHE A 335 -14.07 -44.23 41.72
CA PHE A 335 -13.27 -44.41 40.52
C PHE A 335 -14.07 -44.23 39.22
N GLY A 336 -15.40 -44.35 39.27
CA GLY A 336 -16.25 -44.26 38.09
C GLY A 336 -17.65 -44.83 38.28
N ASP A 337 -18.33 -45.09 37.17
CA ASP A 337 -19.57 -45.85 37.14
C ASP A 337 -19.24 -47.35 37.21
N VAL A 338 -19.89 -48.06 38.14
CA VAL A 338 -19.51 -49.43 38.52
C VAL A 338 -20.70 -50.35 38.35
N GLU A 339 -20.55 -51.34 37.48
CA GLU A 339 -21.44 -52.49 37.39
C GLU A 339 -20.78 -53.68 38.10
N LEU A 340 -21.39 -54.13 39.20
CA LEU A 340 -20.89 -55.25 40.00
C LEU A 340 -21.98 -56.32 40.07
N THR A 341 -21.69 -57.47 39.48
CA THR A 341 -22.60 -58.62 39.41
C THR A 341 -21.96 -59.82 40.09
N VAL A 342 -22.71 -60.48 40.95
CA VAL A 342 -22.27 -61.67 41.69
C VAL A 342 -23.13 -62.86 41.32
N TRP A 343 -22.52 -64.04 41.31
CA TRP A 343 -23.20 -65.29 41.00
C TRP A 343 -22.87 -66.35 42.05
N PRO A 344 -23.83 -67.20 42.45
CA PRO A 344 -25.26 -67.11 42.11
C PRO A 344 -25.98 -65.96 42.86
N ASP A 345 -27.19 -65.59 42.44
CA ASP A 345 -27.90 -64.37 42.88
C ASP A 345 -28.16 -64.23 44.39
N TRP A 346 -28.00 -65.31 45.16
CA TRP A 346 -28.08 -65.31 46.62
C TRP A 346 -26.80 -64.86 47.33
N VAL A 347 -25.69 -64.71 46.60
CA VAL A 347 -24.40 -64.26 47.12
C VAL A 347 -24.46 -62.76 47.39
N THR A 348 -24.12 -62.34 48.61
CA THR A 348 -24.14 -60.93 49.04
C THR A 348 -22.74 -60.35 49.27
N THR A 349 -21.69 -61.14 49.06
CA THR A 349 -20.28 -60.80 49.34
C THR A 349 -19.41 -61.18 48.15
N VAL A 350 -18.43 -60.34 47.82
CA VAL A 350 -17.45 -60.63 46.78
C VAL A 350 -16.61 -61.85 47.20
N PRO A 351 -16.39 -62.85 46.32
CA PRO A 351 -15.55 -64.01 46.63
C PRO A 351 -14.15 -63.59 47.12
N THR A 352 -13.54 -64.40 47.99
CA THR A 352 -12.16 -64.18 48.46
C THR A 352 -11.10 -64.80 47.57
N LEU A 353 -11.51 -65.62 46.60
CA LEU A 353 -10.63 -66.26 45.63
C LEU A 353 -10.48 -65.36 44.41
N GLU A 354 -9.28 -64.80 44.20
CA GLU A 354 -8.92 -63.94 43.05
C GLU A 354 -9.33 -64.56 41.71
N ALA A 355 -9.06 -65.86 41.51
CA ALA A 355 -9.43 -66.59 40.29
C ALA A 355 -10.94 -66.61 39.97
N ARG A 356 -11.80 -66.10 40.87
CA ARG A 356 -13.26 -66.03 40.74
C ARG A 356 -13.79 -64.60 40.72
N VAL A 357 -12.91 -63.60 40.78
CA VAL A 357 -13.25 -62.20 40.63
C VAL A 357 -12.63 -61.71 39.34
N GLU A 358 -13.44 -61.09 38.49
CA GLU A 358 -12.96 -60.49 37.25
C GLU A 358 -13.24 -59.00 37.31
N VAL A 359 -12.19 -58.19 37.26
CA VAL A 359 -12.29 -56.73 37.17
C VAL A 359 -11.89 -56.30 35.77
N ARG A 360 -12.81 -55.65 35.06
CA ARG A 360 -12.58 -55.06 33.74
C ARG A 360 -12.77 -53.56 33.80
N THR A 361 -11.88 -52.84 33.15
CA THR A 361 -12.02 -51.39 32.94
C THR A 361 -12.40 -51.15 31.50
N GLU A 362 -13.54 -50.50 31.28
CA GLU A 362 -13.94 -50.05 29.96
C GLU A 362 -13.41 -48.64 29.71
N ARG A 363 -12.90 -48.37 28.50
CA ARG A 363 -12.43 -47.03 28.15
C ARG A 363 -13.64 -46.13 27.91
N PRO A 364 -13.75 -44.96 28.56
CA PRO A 364 -14.75 -43.97 28.19
C PRO A 364 -14.49 -43.55 26.74
N ILE A 365 -15.48 -43.73 25.88
CA ILE A 365 -15.48 -43.18 24.53
C ILE A 365 -16.33 -41.93 24.59
N GLU A 366 -15.83 -40.79 24.12
CA GLU A 366 -16.68 -39.61 23.99
C GLU A 366 -17.72 -39.90 22.91
N VAL A 367 -18.97 -40.09 23.32
CA VAL A 367 -20.09 -40.18 22.38
C VAL A 367 -20.28 -38.77 21.83
N THR A 368 -19.96 -38.57 20.54
CA THR A 368 -20.34 -37.36 19.82
C THR A 368 -21.84 -37.16 19.97
N THR A 369 -22.24 -36.24 20.84
CA THR A 369 -23.62 -35.76 20.88
C THR A 369 -23.85 -35.02 19.57
N THR A 370 -24.47 -35.71 18.62
CA THR A 370 -25.02 -35.09 17.42
C THR A 370 -25.91 -33.94 17.86
N THR A 371 -25.55 -32.73 17.44
CA THR A 371 -26.29 -31.49 17.60
C THR A 371 -27.77 -31.71 17.31
N PRO A 372 -28.71 -31.23 18.15
CA PRO A 372 -30.13 -31.33 17.83
C PRO A 372 -30.41 -30.55 16.55
N SER A 373 -30.99 -31.24 15.57
CA SER A 373 -31.56 -30.66 14.35
C SER A 373 -32.49 -29.50 14.70
N PRO A 374 -32.41 -28.34 14.01
CA PRO A 374 -33.39 -27.29 14.20
C PRO A 374 -34.77 -27.82 13.74
N ALA A 375 -35.76 -27.70 14.62
CA ALA A 375 -37.15 -28.00 14.33
C ALA A 375 -37.75 -26.88 13.44
N PRO A 376 -38.78 -27.17 12.63
CA PRO A 376 -39.18 -26.40 11.44
C PRO A 376 -39.78 -25.02 11.71
#